data_AF-A0A067EXU8-F1
#
_entry.id   AF-A0A067EXU8-F1
#
_cell.length_a   1.000
_cell.length_b   1.000
_cell.length_c   1.000
_cell.angle_alpha   90.00
_cell.angle_beta   90.00
_cell.angle_gamma   90.00
#
_symmetry.space_group_name_H-M   'P 1'
#
loop_
_entity.id
_entity.type
_entity.pdbx_description
1 polymer ?
#
loop_
_entity_poly.entity_id
_entity_poly.type
_entity_poly.pdbx_seq_one_letter_code
_entity_poly.pdbx_strand_id
1 'polypeptide(L)'
;KFLIVLDDVWDKKYELWQALKSPFMAGAPGSRIIVTTRSMVVALTMGSGKNYELKLLSDDDCWSVFVNHAFEGRDAGTHGNFESTRQRVVEKRKGLPLAARALGGLLRSKQRIDEWRAILDSKI
;
A
#
# COMPACT_ATOMS: atom_id res chain seq x y z
N LYS A 1 13.44 25.91 6.71
CA LYS A 1 12.98 24.55 7.10
C LYS A 1 12.64 23.78 5.85
N PHE A 2 12.75 22.45 5.86
CA PHE A 2 12.42 21.61 4.70
C PHE A 2 11.80 20.27 5.11
N LEU A 3 11.10 19.64 4.16
CA LEU A 3 10.71 18.24 4.20
C LEU A 3 11.19 17.60 2.89
N ILE A 4 11.99 16.55 3.00
CA ILE A 4 12.49 15.79 1.85
C ILE A 4 11.97 14.36 1.96
N VAL A 5 11.48 13.81 0.85
CA VAL A 5 11.08 12.41 0.74
C VAL A 5 11.99 11.73 -0.27
N LEU A 6 12.74 10.73 0.20
CA LEU A 6 13.57 9.86 -0.63
C LEU A 6 12.80 8.56 -0.83
N ASP A 7 12.24 8.37 -2.01
CA ASP A 7 11.37 7.23 -2.31
C ASP A 7 12.16 6.04 -2.88
N ASP A 8 11.76 4.82 -2.50
CA ASP A 8 12.28 3.54 -2.96
C ASP A 8 13.82 3.42 -2.96
N VAL A 9 14.45 3.67 -1.80
CA VAL A 9 15.92 3.65 -1.68
C VAL A 9 16.46 2.23 -1.50
N TRP A 10 17.52 1.89 -2.23
CA TRP A 10 18.13 0.55 -2.22
C TRP A 10 19.60 0.51 -1.77
N ASP A 11 20.29 1.64 -1.73
CA ASP A 11 21.72 1.67 -1.39
C ASP A 11 21.95 1.42 0.11
N LYS A 12 22.88 0.52 0.42
CA LYS A 12 23.22 0.08 1.79
C LYS A 12 24.51 0.72 2.31
N LYS A 13 25.19 1.53 1.49
CA LYS A 13 26.47 2.15 1.84
C LYS A 13 26.23 3.31 2.79
N TYR A 14 26.65 3.10 4.04
CA TYR A 14 26.57 4.12 5.09
C TYR A 14 27.27 5.44 4.70
N GLU A 15 28.43 5.36 4.04
CA GLU A 15 29.19 6.55 3.64
C GLU A 15 28.44 7.44 2.63
N LEU A 16 27.71 6.83 1.69
CA LEU A 16 26.89 7.59 0.75
C LEU A 16 25.74 8.29 1.47
N TRP A 17 25.14 7.62 2.47
CA TRP A 17 24.14 8.26 3.31
C TRP A 17 24.72 9.41 4.14
N GLN A 18 25.90 9.26 4.73
CA GLN A 18 26.55 10.36 5.47
C GLN A 18 26.85 11.56 4.58
N ALA A 19 27.38 11.32 3.38
CA ALA A 19 27.62 12.36 2.39
C ALA A 19 26.33 13.10 2.00
N LEU A 20 25.25 12.35 1.76
CA LEU A 20 23.93 12.92 1.44
C LEU A 20 23.33 13.69 2.63
N LYS A 21 23.44 13.17 3.84
CA LYS A 21 22.87 13.75 5.07
C LYS A 21 23.59 15.03 5.49
N SER A 22 24.88 15.12 5.25
CA SER A 22 25.75 16.19 5.78
C SER A 22 25.25 17.61 5.49
N PRO A 23 24.88 17.98 4.24
CA PRO A 23 24.34 19.32 3.94
C PRO A 23 23.05 19.64 4.69
N PHE A 24 22.24 18.63 5.02
CA PHE A 24 20.95 18.81 5.67
C PHE A 24 21.07 19.01 7.19
N MET A 25 22.24 18.78 7.78
CA MET A 25 22.50 19.05 9.20
C MET A 25 22.46 20.54 9.55
N ALA A 26 22.64 21.43 8.56
CA ALA A 26 22.46 22.87 8.71
C ALA A 26 20.99 23.32 8.64
N GLY A 27 20.04 22.38 8.53
CA GLY A 27 18.62 22.67 8.44
C GLY A 27 18.04 23.32 9.69
N ALA A 28 17.16 24.31 9.51
CA ALA A 28 16.45 24.94 10.62
C ALA A 28 15.62 23.91 11.43
N PRO A 29 15.43 24.12 12.75
CA PRO A 29 14.69 23.19 13.62
C PRO A 29 13.31 22.79 13.06
N GLY A 30 13.02 21.49 13.13
CA GLY A 30 11.80 20.90 12.58
C GLY A 30 11.90 20.46 11.11
N SER A 31 13.06 20.61 10.47
CA SER A 31 13.32 20.01 9.15
C SER A 31 13.34 18.47 9.27
N ARG A 32 12.80 17.77 8.26
CA ARG A 32 12.67 16.30 8.27
C ARG A 32 13.05 15.69 6.94
N ILE A 33 13.62 14.48 7.00
CA ILE A 33 13.83 13.62 5.85
C ILE A 33 13.05 12.33 6.12
N ILE A 34 12.22 11.92 5.16
CA ILE A 34 11.52 10.63 5.15
C ILE A 34 12.18 9.78 4.08
N VAL A 35 12.51 8.54 4.43
CA VAL A 35 13.01 7.56 3.49
C VAL A 35 12.03 6.40 3.42
N THR A 36 11.64 5.99 2.22
CA THR A 36 10.89 4.75 2.00
C THR A 36 11.81 3.71 1.37
N THR A 37 11.68 2.46 1.79
CA THR A 37 12.48 1.35 1.26
C THR A 37 11.75 0.03 1.53
N ARG A 38 12.04 -0.98 0.71
CA ARG A 38 11.62 -2.37 0.93
C ARG A 38 12.65 -3.18 1.72
N SER A 39 13.79 -2.59 2.06
CA SER A 39 14.90 -3.28 2.72
C SER A 39 15.09 -2.79 4.15
N MET A 40 14.88 -3.69 5.13
CA MET A 40 15.19 -3.42 6.53
C MET A 40 16.66 -3.03 6.73
N VAL A 41 17.57 -3.61 5.95
CA VAL A 41 19.00 -3.27 6.00
C VAL A 41 19.22 -1.81 5.64
N VAL A 42 18.61 -1.33 4.55
CA VAL A 42 18.69 0.08 4.15
C VAL A 42 18.09 0.99 5.22
N ALA A 43 16.92 0.63 5.77
CA ALA A 43 16.28 1.39 6.85
C ALA A 43 17.18 1.50 8.09
N LEU A 44 17.87 0.43 8.47
CA LEU A 44 18.82 0.42 9.59
C LEU A 44 20.08 1.24 9.29
N THR A 45 20.59 1.20 8.05
CA THR A 45 21.74 2.02 7.62
C THR A 45 21.42 3.52 7.65
N MET A 46 20.21 3.91 7.23
CA MET A 46 19.82 5.32 7.09
C MET A 46 19.22 5.92 8.36
N GLY A 47 18.60 5.08 9.19
CA GLY A 47 17.87 5.48 10.38
C GLY A 47 18.77 5.87 11.56
N SER A 48 18.23 6.70 12.44
CA SER A 48 18.79 6.99 13.77
C SER A 48 17.97 6.33 14.88
N GLY A 49 17.36 5.16 14.59
CA GLY A 49 16.56 4.38 15.54
C GLY A 49 15.03 4.57 15.48
N LYS A 50 14.49 5.36 14.55
CA LYS A 50 13.04 5.53 14.34
C LYS A 50 12.61 5.00 12.97
N ASN A 51 12.49 3.68 12.87
CA ASN A 51 11.96 3.01 11.68
C ASN A 51 10.47 2.75 11.88
N TYR A 52 9.68 2.98 10.84
CA TYR A 52 8.26 2.63 10.82
C TYR A 52 8.05 1.50 9.82
N GLU A 53 7.78 0.30 10.34
CA GLU A 53 7.43 -0.86 9.51
C GLU A 53 5.96 -0.75 9.10
N LEU A 54 5.72 -0.57 7.80
CA LEU A 54 4.37 -0.55 7.24
C LEU A 54 3.76 -1.96 7.33
N LYS A 55 2.67 -2.07 8.09
CA LYS A 55 1.90 -3.31 8.22
C LYS A 55 0.93 -3.49 7.04
N LEU A 56 0.49 -4.73 6.85
CA LEU A 56 -0.65 -5.05 5.99
C LEU A 56 -1.91 -4.36 6.53
N LEU A 57 -2.86 -4.12 5.63
CA LEU A 57 -4.18 -3.62 6.01
C LEU A 57 -4.97 -4.68 6.76
N SER A 58 -5.90 -4.21 7.60
CA SER A 58 -6.97 -5.06 8.12
C SER A 58 -7.87 -5.53 6.98
N ASP A 59 -8.61 -6.60 7.22
CA ASP A 59 -9.59 -7.12 6.26
C ASP A 59 -10.64 -6.07 5.89
N ASP A 60 -11.04 -5.24 6.86
CA ASP A 60 -12.02 -4.16 6.71
C ASP A 60 -11.49 -2.99 5.89
N ASP A 61 -10.25 -2.58 6.13
CA ASP A 61 -9.59 -1.54 5.35
C ASP A 61 -9.32 -2.02 3.92
N CYS A 62 -8.88 -3.28 3.77
CA CYS A 62 -8.66 -3.91 2.48
C CYS A 62 -9.97 -4.01 1.68
N TRP A 63 -11.08 -4.36 2.35
CA TRP A 63 -12.41 -4.35 1.77
C TRP A 63 -12.84 -2.96 1.35
N SER A 64 -12.60 -1.95 2.18
CA SER A 64 -12.91 -0.55 1.88
C SER A 64 -12.18 -0.06 0.63
N VAL A 65 -10.89 -0.37 0.50
CA VAL A 65 -10.10 -0.09 -0.71
C VAL A 65 -10.71 -0.79 -1.93
N PHE A 66 -11.06 -2.07 -1.81
CA PHE A 66 -11.69 -2.82 -2.89
C PHE A 66 -13.01 -2.18 -3.35
N VAL A 67 -13.94 -1.91 -2.41
CA VAL A 67 -15.27 -1.33 -2.70
C VAL A 67 -15.12 0.01 -3.40
N ASN A 68 -14.23 0.87 -2.91
CA ASN A 68 -13.97 2.17 -3.52
C ASN A 68 -13.53 2.04 -4.99
N HIS A 69 -12.69 1.05 -5.32
CA HIS A 69 -12.23 0.84 -6.69
C HIS A 69 -13.22 0.05 -7.57
N ALA A 70 -14.00 -0.86 -7.00
CA ALA A 70 -14.98 -1.67 -7.72
C ALA A 70 -16.22 -0.86 -8.10
N PHE A 71 -16.67 0.03 -7.22
CA PHE A 71 -17.94 0.74 -7.38
C PHE A 71 -17.80 2.24 -7.66
N GLU A 72 -16.61 2.83 -7.50
CA GLU A 72 -16.35 4.27 -7.61
C GLU A 72 -17.19 5.13 -6.67
N GLY A 73 -17.42 4.67 -5.45
CA GLY A 73 -18.27 5.38 -4.49
C GLY A 73 -19.76 5.31 -4.82
N ARG A 74 -20.18 4.50 -5.81
CA ARG A 74 -21.59 4.12 -5.99
C ARG A 74 -21.97 3.08 -4.95
N ASP A 75 -23.23 3.07 -4.54
CA ASP A 75 -23.74 2.10 -3.58
C ASP A 75 -23.59 0.67 -4.11
N ALA A 76 -22.83 -0.14 -3.37
CA ALA A 76 -22.59 -1.54 -3.67
C ALA A 76 -23.82 -2.44 -3.50
N GLY A 77 -24.95 -1.88 -3.02
CA GLY A 77 -26.21 -2.59 -2.76
C GLY A 77 -26.91 -3.15 -4.00
N THR A 78 -26.35 -2.96 -5.19
CA THR A 78 -26.91 -3.44 -6.47
C THR A 78 -26.47 -4.85 -6.87
N HIS A 79 -25.43 -5.41 -6.24
CA HIS A 79 -24.94 -6.75 -6.55
C HIS A 79 -25.15 -7.71 -5.37
N GLY A 80 -26.03 -8.70 -5.56
CA GLY A 80 -26.43 -9.65 -4.52
C GLY A 80 -25.27 -10.41 -3.85
N ASN A 81 -25.50 -10.71 -2.56
CA ASN A 81 -24.66 -11.44 -1.59
C ASN A 81 -23.23 -10.87 -1.37
N PHE A 82 -23.19 -9.61 -0.92
CA PHE A 82 -22.00 -8.84 -0.57
C PHE A 82 -21.05 -9.55 0.40
N GLU A 83 -21.59 -10.29 1.38
CA GLU A 83 -20.80 -10.99 2.40
C GLU A 83 -19.94 -12.10 1.80
N SER A 84 -20.51 -12.91 0.90
CA SER A 84 -19.77 -13.97 0.21
C SER A 84 -18.66 -13.42 -0.70
N THR A 85 -18.88 -12.24 -1.27
CA THR A 85 -17.91 -11.55 -2.12
C THR A 85 -16.78 -10.97 -1.27
N ARG A 86 -17.12 -10.36 -0.13
CA ARG A 86 -16.15 -9.85 0.84
C ARG A 86 -15.19 -10.92 1.30
N GLN A 87 -15.72 -12.06 1.75
CA GLN A 87 -14.88 -13.15 2.24
C GLN A 87 -13.88 -13.61 1.17
N ARG A 88 -14.35 -13.82 -0.06
CA ARG A 88 -13.48 -14.20 -1.20
C ARG A 88 -12.42 -13.16 -1.53
N VAL A 89 -12.75 -11.87 -1.47
CA VAL A 89 -11.80 -10.78 -1.74
C VAL A 89 -10.73 -10.71 -0.65
N VAL A 90 -11.14 -10.76 0.61
CA VAL A 90 -10.23 -10.69 1.77
C VAL A 90 -9.25 -11.87 1.76
N GLU A 91 -9.76 -13.10 1.62
CA GLU A 91 -8.94 -14.31 1.57
C GLU A 91 -7.88 -14.27 0.45
N LYS A 92 -8.23 -13.68 -0.70
CA LYS A 92 -7.35 -13.63 -1.87
C LYS A 92 -6.27 -12.55 -1.79
N ARG A 93 -6.51 -11.43 -1.09
CA ARG A 93 -5.63 -10.25 -1.11
C ARG A 93 -4.71 -10.14 0.10
N LYS A 94 -5.00 -10.86 1.19
CA LYS A 94 -4.14 -10.97 2.38
C LYS A 94 -3.66 -9.59 2.89
N GLY A 95 -4.54 -8.60 2.90
CA GLY A 95 -4.26 -7.25 3.41
C GLY A 95 -3.37 -6.36 2.54
N LEU A 96 -3.04 -6.73 1.28
CA LEU A 96 -2.25 -5.88 0.38
C LEU A 96 -3.13 -4.81 -0.32
N PRO A 97 -2.94 -3.50 -0.05
CA PRO A 97 -3.75 -2.44 -0.64
C PRO A 97 -3.70 -2.44 -2.18
N LEU A 98 -2.51 -2.63 -2.75
CA LEU A 98 -2.32 -2.62 -4.21
C LEU A 98 -3.11 -3.76 -4.88
N ALA A 99 -3.12 -4.94 -4.24
CA ALA A 99 -3.85 -6.08 -4.75
C ALA A 99 -5.36 -5.83 -4.70
N ALA A 100 -5.87 -5.26 -3.58
CA ALA A 100 -7.28 -4.91 -3.42
C ALA A 100 -7.74 -3.89 -4.49
N ARG A 101 -6.94 -2.84 -4.73
CA ARG A 101 -7.18 -1.86 -5.79
C ARG A 101 -7.23 -2.50 -7.17
N ALA A 102 -6.26 -3.34 -7.50
CA ALA A 102 -6.19 -3.99 -8.81
C ALA A 102 -7.41 -4.89 -9.06
N LEU A 103 -7.79 -5.69 -8.04
CA LEU A 103 -8.96 -6.56 -8.13
C LEU A 103 -10.27 -5.75 -8.26
N GLY A 104 -10.42 -4.68 -7.47
CA GLY A 104 -11.58 -3.78 -7.58
C GLY A 104 -11.69 -3.17 -8.96
N GLY A 105 -10.60 -2.62 -9.49
CA GLY A 105 -10.55 -2.06 -10.84
C GLY A 105 -10.86 -3.10 -11.95
N LEU A 106 -10.39 -4.34 -11.79
CA LEU A 106 -10.70 -5.43 -12.72
C LEU A 106 -12.20 -5.78 -12.71
N LEU A 107 -12.78 -5.93 -11.52
CA LEU A 107 -14.19 -6.31 -11.34
C LEU A 107 -15.17 -5.19 -11.71
N ARG A 108 -14.75 -3.93 -11.60
CA ARG A 108 -15.54 -2.77 -12.04
C ARG A 108 -16.03 -2.87 -13.50
N SER A 109 -15.23 -3.49 -14.37
CA SER A 109 -15.57 -3.66 -15.79
C SER A 109 -16.62 -4.75 -16.05
N LYS A 110 -17.05 -5.48 -15.02
CA LYS A 110 -17.87 -6.70 -15.13
C LYS A 110 -19.28 -6.41 -14.64
N GLN A 111 -20.27 -6.61 -15.51
CA GLN A 111 -21.67 -6.30 -15.20
C GLN A 111 -22.38 -7.46 -14.48
N ARG A 112 -21.97 -8.71 -14.74
CA ARG A 112 -22.64 -9.89 -14.22
C ARG A 112 -21.90 -10.51 -13.04
N ILE A 113 -22.65 -11.05 -12.08
CA ILE A 113 -22.10 -11.64 -10.85
C ILE A 113 -21.32 -12.94 -11.10
N ASP A 114 -21.63 -13.68 -12.17
CA ASP A 114 -20.90 -14.87 -12.57
C ASP A 114 -19.50 -14.55 -13.09
N GLU A 115 -19.33 -13.42 -13.78
CA GLU A 115 -18.00 -12.92 -14.18
C GLU A 115 -17.14 -12.57 -12.95
N TRP A 116 -17.77 -11.97 -11.92
CA TRP A 116 -17.10 -11.70 -10.65
C TRP A 116 -16.66 -12.99 -9.97
N ARG A 117 -17.55 -13.98 -9.87
CA ARG A 117 -17.24 -15.28 -9.28
C ARG A 117 -16.10 -15.97 -10.02
N ALA A 118 -16.12 -16.01 -11.35
CA ALA A 118 -15.06 -16.61 -12.14
C ALA A 118 -13.68 -15.98 -11.88
N ILE A 119 -13.61 -14.65 -11.77
CA ILE A 119 -12.37 -13.93 -11.45
C ILE A 119 -11.94 -14.17 -10.01
N LEU A 120 -12.88 -14.20 -9.05
CA LEU A 120 -12.58 -14.46 -7.65
C LEU A 120 -12.10 -15.90 -7.42
N ASP A 121 -12.62 -16.87 -8.17
CA ASP A 121 -12.26 -18.29 -8.07
C ASP A 121 -11.00 -18.65 -8.88
N SER A 122 -10.55 -17.78 -9.77
CA SER A 122 -9.29 -17.97 -10.51
C SER A 122 -8.05 -17.93 -9.61
N LYS A 123 -6.92 -18.49 -10.05
CA LYS A 123 -5.66 -18.47 -9.28
C LYS A 123 -4.87 -17.14 -9.31
N ILE A 124 -5.47 -16.05 -9.79
CA ILE A 124 -4.80 -14.74 -9.94
C ILE A 124 -4.36 -14.14 -8.60
#